data_AF-A0A1H2ERL8-F1
#
_entry.id   AF-A0A1H2ERL8-F1
#
_cell.length_a   1.000
_cell.length_b   1.000
_cell.length_c   1.000
_cell.angle_alpha   90.00
_cell.angle_beta   90.00
_cell.angle_gamma   90.00
#
_symmetry.space_group_name_H-M   'P 1'
#
loop_
_entity.id
_entity.type
_entity.pdbx_description
1 polymer ?
#
loop_
_entity_poly.entity_id
_entity_poly.type
_entity_poly.pdbx_seq_one_letter_code
_entity_poly.pdbx_strand_id
1 'polypeptide(L)' 'MSWYTSTLAWIDEQRLKNPDMALEELKNHSSKKYPFHGRYGSAYKGFLKAMRERFGYTKRNDYQKDIFNEES' A
#
# COMPACT_ATOMS: atom_id res chain seq x y z
N MET A 1 -0.05 15.59 -7.61
CA MET A 1 0.20 14.58 -6.55
C MET A 1 0.20 13.20 -7.18
N SER A 2 1.08 12.30 -6.74
CA SER A 2 1.11 10.90 -7.21
C SER A 2 0.11 10.05 -6.42
N TRP A 3 -0.51 9.06 -7.07
CA TRP A 3 -1.37 8.08 -6.39
C TRP A 3 -0.67 7.37 -5.21
N TYR A 4 0.64 7.17 -5.32
CA TYR A 4 1.47 6.63 -4.25
C TYR A 4 1.53 7.58 -3.04
N THR A 5 1.84 8.86 -3.25
CA THR A 5 1.89 9.87 -2.16
C THR A 5 0.52 10.05 -1.49
N SER A 6 -0.55 10.04 -2.28
CA SER A 6 -1.92 10.12 -1.74
C SER A 6 -2.30 8.88 -0.95
N THR A 7 -1.86 7.69 -1.38
CA THR A 7 -2.10 6.46 -0.62
C THR A 7 -1.29 6.42 0.67
N LEU A 8 -0.03 6.85 0.66
CA LEU A 8 0.81 6.89 1.86
C LEU A 8 0.17 7.75 2.96
N ALA A 9 -0.26 8.97 2.61
CA ALA A 9 -0.96 9.84 3.55
C ALA A 9 -2.22 9.17 4.11
N TRP A 10 -2.99 8.49 3.24
CA TRP A 10 -4.18 7.76 3.66
C TRP A 10 -3.87 6.58 4.61
N ILE A 11 -2.80 5.80 4.36
CA ILE A 11 -2.38 4.70 5.24
C ILE A 11 -1.95 5.25 6.61
N ASP A 12 -1.21 6.36 6.62
CA ASP A 12 -0.78 7.01 7.85
C ASP A 12 -1.98 7.52 8.66
N GLU A 13 -3.01 8.05 8.01
CA GLU A 13 -4.28 8.36 8.67
C GLU A 13 -4.97 7.11 9.25
N GLN A 14 -4.96 5.98 8.54
CA GLN A 14 -5.54 4.74 9.07
C GLN A 14 -4.80 4.27 10.33
N ARG A 15 -3.48 4.45 10.38
CA ARG A 15 -2.66 4.14 11.55
C ARG A 15 -3.00 5.04 12.74
N LEU A 16 -3.20 6.33 12.49
CA LEU A 16 -3.60 7.29 13.53
C LEU A 16 -5.03 7.04 14.05
N LYS A 17 -5.94 6.61 13.16
CA LYS A 17 -7.34 6.29 13.51
C LYS A 17 -7.49 4.94 14.21
N ASN A 18 -6.55 4.01 14.00
CA ASN A 18 -6.58 2.67 14.58
C ASN A 18 -5.24 2.36 15.29
N PRO A 19 -4.87 3.10 16.34
CA PRO A 19 -3.58 2.92 17.02
C PRO A 19 -3.46 1.56 17.72
N ASP A 20 -4.59 0.95 18.07
CA ASP A 20 -4.65 -0.32 18.80
C ASP A 20 -4.55 -1.56 17.89
N MET A 21 -4.67 -1.41 16.57
CA MET A 21 -4.57 -2.53 15.64
C MET A 21 -3.13 -2.99 15.47
N ALA A 22 -2.92 -4.31 15.50
CA ALA A 22 -1.62 -4.86 15.12
C ALA A 22 -1.30 -4.53 13.65
N LEU A 23 -0.02 -4.48 13.30
CA LEU A 23 0.43 -4.06 11.97
C LEU A 23 -0.14 -4.94 10.83
N GLU A 24 -0.29 -6.24 11.07
CA GLU A 24 -0.94 -7.19 10.15
C GLU A 24 -2.45 -6.95 10.02
N GLU A 25 -3.13 -6.59 11.12
CA GLU A 25 -4.56 -6.25 11.10
C GLU A 25 -4.79 -4.93 10.36
N LEU A 26 -3.94 -3.94 10.59
CA LEU A 26 -3.98 -2.65 9.90
C LEU A 26 -3.74 -2.80 8.40
N LYS A 27 -2.83 -3.70 7.99
CA LYS A 27 -2.62 -4.06 6.59
C LYS A 27 -3.89 -4.63 5.96
N ASN A 28 -4.54 -5.59 6.64
CA ASN A 28 -5.78 -6.19 6.17
C ASN A 28 -6.92 -5.16 6.13
N HIS A 29 -7.00 -4.29 7.13
CA HIS A 29 -7.96 -3.19 7.19
C HIS A 29 -7.78 -2.26 5.99
N SER A 30 -6.55 -1.81 5.74
CA SER A 30 -6.20 -0.90 4.65
C SER A 30 -6.50 -1.52 3.28
N SER A 31 -6.23 -2.82 3.10
CA SER A 31 -6.57 -3.54 1.87
C SER A 31 -8.08 -3.65 1.64
N LYS A 32 -8.87 -3.91 2.71
CA LYS A 32 -10.33 -4.00 2.65
C LYS A 32 -11.00 -2.65 2.43
N LYS A 33 -10.47 -1.59 3.05
CA LYS A 33 -10.96 -0.20 2.96
C LYS A 33 -10.30 0.61 1.84
N TYR A 34 -9.90 -0.08 0.77
CA TYR A 34 -9.24 0.53 -0.37
C TYR A 34 -9.93 1.85 -0.82
N PRO A 35 -9.20 2.98 -0.87
CA PRO A 35 -9.82 4.31 -0.93
C PRO A 35 -10.24 4.77 -2.35
N PHE A 36 -9.97 3.97 -3.40
CA PHE A 36 -10.24 4.37 -4.79
C PHE A 36 -11.33 3.53 -5.44
N HIS A 37 -11.92 4.02 -6.54
CA HIS A 37 -13.10 3.43 -7.21
C HIS A 37 -12.83 2.10 -7.96
N GLY A 38 -11.69 1.45 -7.71
CA GLY A 38 -11.35 0.16 -8.31
C GLY A 38 -9.88 -0.23 -8.18
N ARG A 39 -9.62 -1.54 -8.17
CA ARG A 39 -8.28 -2.13 -8.02
C ARG A 39 -7.59 -2.35 -9.37
N TYR A 40 -7.46 -1.28 -10.15
CA TYR A 40 -6.83 -1.30 -11.46
C TYR A 40 -6.07 0.01 -11.74
N GLY A 41 -5.24 -0.01 -12.78
CA GLY A 41 -4.51 1.16 -13.28
C GLY A 41 -3.46 1.72 -12.30
N SER A 42 -3.06 2.97 -12.54
CA SER A 42 -1.98 3.63 -11.80
C SER A 42 -2.34 3.90 -10.33
N ALA A 43 -3.62 4.08 -10.01
CA ALA A 43 -4.09 4.23 -8.63
C ALA A 43 -3.81 2.98 -7.80
N TYR A 44 -4.17 1.80 -8.34
CA TYR A 44 -3.91 0.54 -7.67
C TYR A 44 -2.43 0.20 -7.58
N LYS A 45 -1.64 0.52 -8.62
CA LYS A 45 -0.17 0.37 -8.55
C LYS A 45 0.44 1.23 -7.45
N GLY A 46 0.04 2.51 -7.37
CA GLY A 46 0.47 3.41 -6.30
C GLY A 46 0.09 2.90 -4.92
N PHE A 47 -1.13 2.35 -4.79
CA PHE A 47 -1.59 1.75 -3.55
C PHE A 47 -0.76 0.54 -3.14
N LEU A 48 -0.50 -0.39 -4.06
CA LEU A 48 0.34 -1.56 -3.79
C LEU A 48 1.78 -1.18 -3.43
N LYS A 49 2.35 -0.13 -4.04
CA LYS A 49 3.68 0.38 -3.67
C LYS A 49 3.68 0.94 -2.24
N ALA A 50 2.70 1.79 -1.91
CA ALA A 50 2.57 2.39 -0.58
C ALA A 50 2.33 1.32 0.52
N MET A 51 1.47 0.34 0.25
CA MET A 51 1.22 -0.78 1.16
C MET A 51 2.48 -1.61 1.40
N ARG A 52 3.28 -1.87 0.36
CA ARG A 52 4.55 -2.61 0.49
C ARG A 52 5.58 -1.84 1.32
N GLU A 53 5.66 -0.53 1.16
CA GLU A 53 6.60 0.28 1.92
C GLU A 53 6.25 0.35 3.41
N ARG A 54 4.96 0.46 3.75
CA ARG A 54 4.51 0.54 5.15
C ARG A 54 4.43 -0.82 5.85
N PHE A 55 4.07 -1.88 5.14
CA PHE A 55 3.81 -3.20 5.73
C PHE A 55 4.77 -4.30 5.28
N GLY A 56 5.73 -4.00 4.40
CA GLY A 56 6.71 -4.94 3.89
C GLY A 56 6.18 -5.88 2.79
N TYR A 57 7.09 -6.72 2.30
CA TYR A 57 6.79 -7.75 1.31
C TYR A 57 6.24 -9.01 1.97
N THR A 58 5.08 -9.48 1.50
CA THR A 58 4.49 -10.74 1.98
C THR A 58 5.10 -11.96 1.30
N LYS A 59 5.66 -11.82 0.09
CA LYS A 59 6.25 -12.91 -0.70
C LYS A 59 7.54 -12.46 -1.39
N ARG A 60 8.53 -13.35 -1.47
CA ARG A 60 9.85 -13.11 -2.10
C ARG A 60 9.75 -12.69 -3.58
N ASN A 61 8.71 -13.13 -4.29
CA ASN A 61 8.49 -12.78 -5.71
C ASN A 61 8.03 -11.32 -5.92
N ASP A 62 7.45 -10.67 -4.91
CA ASP A 62 7.02 -9.28 -5.01
C ASP A 62 8.22 -8.32 -4.95
N TYR A 63 9.29 -8.73 -4.25
CA TYR A 63 10.57 -8.01 -4.19
C TYR A 63 11.28 -7.98 -5.55
N GLN A 64 11.34 -9.13 -6.24
CA GLN A 64 11.98 -9.21 -7.56
C GLN A 64 11.28 -8.33 -8.61
N LYS A 65 9.94 -8.26 -8.59
CA LYS A 65 9.17 -7.44 -9.55
C LYS A 65 9.39 -5.94 -9.41
N ASP A 66 9.74 -5.44 -8.23
CA ASP A 66 10.00 -4.01 -8.03
C ASP A 66 11.40 -3.62 -8.51
N ILE A 67 12.40 -4.47 -8.28
CA ILE A 67 13.77 -4.27 -8.81
C ILE A 67 13.74 -4.07 -10.32
N PHE A 68 13.01 -4.91 -11.05
CA PHE A 68 12.91 -4.80 -12.51
C PHE A 68 12.08 -3.60 -13.01
N ASN A 69 11.21 -3.00 -12.19
CA ASN A 69 10.40 -1.84 -12.59
C ASN A 69 11.04 -0.49 -12.24
N GLU A 70 12.06 -0.44 -11.38
CA GLU A 70 12.83 0.78 -11.10
C GLU A 70 13.98 1.01 -12.10
N GLU A 71 14.34 -0.01 -12.91
CA GLU A 71 15.36 0.07 -13.96
C GLU A 71 14.80 0.37 -15.37
N SER A 72 13.51 0.71 -15.53
CA SER A 72 12.88 1.05 -16.83
C SER A 72 12.25 2.43 -16.87
#